data_AF-A0A812XYX8-F1
#
_entry.id   AF-A0A812XYX8-F1
#
_cell.length_a   1.000
_cell.length_b   1.000
_cell.length_c   1.000
_cell.angle_alpha   90.00
_cell.angle_beta   90.00
_cell.angle_gamma   90.00
#
_symmetry.space_group_name_H-M   'P 1'
#
loop_
_entity.id
_entity.type
_entity.pdbx_description
1 polymer ?
#
loop_
_entity_poly.entity_id
_entity_poly.type
_entity_poly.pdbx_seq_one_letter_code
_entity_poly.pdbx_strand_id
1 'polypeptide(L)'
;MLVHVPQIRSKNSPLISSVFAMRQACAGVQIAVLCICYCFAGRCNPEQCKSLAPLLQNCESDGHSGGGDNIVIFCTGSLGKLAMRVALVEDIANAMNDGMWLVEASSLAKALHRGSDRIQSFIVPKFREGLRKVWVLRIISAREYRGGMQWRDEFSWKKMIFPPASSLSGCLACLQISSTVPVLTESGHRVANLNGSVQIGLDLMKAVDGSFKHLCKALTVQAVSTILVGYHLDIATMADSGHYHDAHEGNVLLSFSGSDLPEIRWHDFAGSYSGFRPGSESLEQALATDFAQKLESFSTTAIGHIEETHQEFATRLNASRERCRLLGQPIIQIRVCLRARAFSFVETILNAGASAMDSSARRKLLERVSHGMNDFSRTELWRQFIEGMASTSSVLWVRKLIRKDDSGTVAEDPEEPSFKLKGKDHALEDVDDLKKAIKKEKPNALKGVDADRLLIYEREGGGWKRITEMSTPLRQTGEHDCYGYLPPG
;
A
#
# COMPACT_ATOMS: atom_id res chain seq x y z
N MET A 1 -14.41 64.06 57.80
CA MET A 1 -13.41 64.84 58.55
C MET A 1 -12.20 65.02 57.64
N LEU A 2 -11.83 66.27 57.42
CA LEU A 2 -10.82 66.75 56.47
C LEU A 2 -9.39 66.62 57.05
N VAL A 3 -8.41 66.40 56.15
CA VAL A 3 -6.98 66.87 56.22
C VAL A 3 -6.07 66.05 57.16
N HIS A 4 -4.84 65.60 56.83
CA HIS A 4 -3.75 66.15 56.01
C HIS A 4 -2.76 65.05 55.55
N VAL A 5 -2.10 65.28 54.41
CA VAL A 5 -0.85 64.63 53.96
C VAL A 5 0.35 65.40 54.54
N PRO A 6 1.51 64.75 54.83
CA PRO A 6 2.73 65.16 54.11
C PRO A 6 3.66 64.03 53.66
N GLN A 7 3.98 64.11 52.37
CA GLN A 7 5.28 64.00 51.68
C GLN A 7 6.44 63.10 52.19
N ILE A 8 6.79 62.15 51.30
CA ILE A 8 8.07 61.99 50.55
C ILE A 8 9.40 61.98 51.35
N ARG A 9 10.07 60.82 51.31
CA ARG A 9 11.44 60.62 50.79
C ARG A 9 11.63 59.11 50.55
N SER A 10 11.69 58.68 49.28
CA SER A 10 12.94 58.43 48.53
C SER A 10 13.60 57.09 48.90
N LYS A 11 13.27 56.04 48.14
CA LYS A 11 14.20 55.30 47.27
C LYS A 11 13.40 54.38 46.34
N ASN A 12 13.19 54.90 45.13
CA ASN A 12 12.66 54.18 43.99
C ASN A 12 13.60 53.01 43.61
N SER A 13 13.05 51.80 43.60
CA SER A 13 13.19 50.91 42.44
C SER A 13 11.97 51.19 41.55
N PRO A 14 12.14 51.40 40.24
CA PRO A 14 11.59 50.40 39.33
C PRO A 14 12.34 50.25 38.00
N LEU A 15 12.09 49.08 37.39
CA LEU A 15 11.84 48.83 35.97
C LEU A 15 11.74 50.04 35.01
N ILE A 16 12.29 49.80 33.81
CA ILE A 16 12.13 50.52 32.53
C ILE A 16 13.13 51.66 32.29
N SER A 17 14.19 51.38 31.53
CA SER A 17 14.56 52.12 30.30
C SER A 17 15.94 51.68 29.81
N SER A 18 15.96 50.72 28.88
CA SER A 18 17.05 50.56 27.90
C SER A 18 16.53 49.80 26.67
N VAL A 19 15.31 50.15 26.27
CA VAL A 19 14.79 49.91 24.92
C VAL A 19 15.04 51.21 24.15
N PHE A 20 16.30 51.57 23.83
CA PHE A 20 16.63 52.66 22.90
C PHE A 20 18.15 52.77 22.69
N ALA A 21 18.80 51.72 22.18
CA ALA A 21 20.16 51.83 21.61
C ALA A 21 20.55 50.60 20.78
N MET A 22 19.73 50.24 19.77
CA MET A 22 20.18 49.48 18.58
C MET A 22 19.04 49.36 17.54
N ARG A 23 18.32 50.46 17.33
CA ARG A 23 17.44 50.65 16.17
C ARG A 23 17.88 51.92 15.46
N GLN A 24 19.00 51.86 14.74
CA GLN A 24 19.38 52.76 13.63
C GLN A 24 20.85 52.50 13.25
N ALA A 25 21.09 51.44 12.48
CA ALA A 25 22.20 51.32 11.54
C ALA A 25 22.11 49.94 10.86
N CYS A 26 21.03 49.71 10.11
CA CYS A 26 20.92 48.72 9.02
C CYS A 26 19.52 48.86 8.40
N ALA A 27 19.16 50.07 7.99
CA ALA A 27 18.15 50.28 6.96
C ALA A 27 18.94 50.35 5.65
N GLY A 28 19.13 49.22 4.99
CA GLY A 28 19.95 49.13 3.78
C GLY A 28 20.14 47.69 3.33
N VAL A 29 19.15 47.17 2.61
CA VAL A 29 19.24 46.08 1.64
C VAL A 29 20.18 44.92 2.01
N GLN A 30 19.63 43.88 2.64
CA GLN A 30 19.94 42.50 2.29
C GLN A 30 18.85 41.59 2.83
N ILE A 31 18.14 40.94 1.91
CA ILE A 31 17.32 39.77 2.19
C ILE A 31 18.31 38.70 2.70
N ALA A 32 18.52 38.66 4.01
CA ALA A 32 19.19 37.57 4.67
C ALA A 32 18.21 36.40 4.64
N VAL A 33 18.33 35.56 3.60
CA VAL A 33 17.93 34.16 3.70
C VAL A 33 18.74 33.59 4.87
N LEU A 34 18.14 33.60 6.05
CA LEU A 34 18.62 32.87 7.22
C LEU A 34 18.64 31.39 6.84
N CYS A 35 19.76 30.94 6.26
CA CYS A 35 20.12 29.53 6.22
C CYS A 35 20.31 29.09 7.67
N ILE A 36 19.24 28.69 8.33
CA ILE A 36 19.31 27.94 9.57
C ILE A 36 19.92 26.59 9.19
N CYS A 37 21.25 26.53 9.18
CA CYS A 37 22.00 25.29 8.96
C CYS A 37 21.88 24.46 10.23
N TYR A 38 20.89 23.57 10.28
CA TYR A 38 20.81 22.57 11.33
C TYR A 38 22.02 21.63 11.22
N CYS A 39 22.78 21.54 12.31
CA CYS A 39 23.77 20.48 12.49
C CYS A 39 23.08 19.33 13.23
N PHE A 40 22.92 18.19 12.55
CA PHE A 40 22.45 16.98 13.19
C PHE A 40 23.62 16.32 13.92
N ALA A 41 23.53 16.29 15.26
CA ALA A 41 24.39 15.50 16.11
C ALA A 41 23.49 14.59 16.94
N GLY A 42 23.09 13.44 16.37
CA GLY A 42 22.36 12.43 17.12
C GLY A 42 23.14 12.00 18.36
N ARG A 43 22.47 11.82 19.50
CA ARG A 43 23.09 11.23 20.70
C ARG A 43 23.34 9.75 20.44
N CYS A 44 24.54 9.46 19.95
CA CYS A 44 24.97 8.14 19.54
C CYS A 44 25.49 7.29 20.70
N ASN A 45 24.94 6.07 20.87
CA ASN A 45 25.50 5.08 21.78
C ASN A 45 26.02 3.86 20.99
N PRO A 46 27.36 3.70 20.83
CA PRO A 46 27.96 2.62 20.03
C PRO A 46 27.71 1.22 20.60
N GLU A 47 27.22 1.11 21.84
CA GLU A 47 26.97 -0.15 22.53
C GLU A 47 25.64 -0.82 22.15
N GLN A 48 24.73 -0.10 21.48
CA GLN A 48 23.34 -0.53 21.25
C GLN A 48 23.20 -1.76 20.35
N CYS A 49 24.24 -2.13 19.59
CA CYS A 49 24.16 -3.21 18.62
C CYS A 49 25.01 -4.45 18.97
N LYS A 50 25.56 -4.53 20.19
CA LYS A 50 26.42 -5.66 20.61
C LYS A 50 25.80 -7.04 20.39
N SER A 51 24.48 -7.16 20.52
CA SER A 51 23.72 -8.40 20.28
C SER A 51 23.71 -8.85 18.81
N LEU A 52 23.90 -7.94 17.84
CA LEU A 52 23.99 -8.27 16.41
C LEU A 52 25.37 -8.77 16.00
N ALA A 53 26.43 -8.32 16.67
CA ALA A 53 27.80 -8.67 16.33
C ALA A 53 28.07 -10.19 16.16
N PRO A 54 27.57 -11.10 17.05
CA PRO A 54 27.73 -12.53 16.85
C PRO A 54 26.87 -13.08 15.70
N LEU A 55 25.72 -12.48 15.41
CA LEU A 55 24.81 -12.95 14.34
C LEU A 55 25.34 -12.61 12.94
N LEU A 56 26.14 -11.54 12.84
CA LEU A 56 26.80 -11.12 11.61
C LEU A 56 28.17 -11.77 11.43
N GLN A 57 28.61 -12.61 12.38
CA GLN A 57 29.86 -13.34 12.27
C GLN A 57 29.78 -14.31 11.09
N ASN A 58 30.71 -14.13 10.14
CA ASN A 58 30.78 -14.91 8.89
C ASN A 58 29.56 -14.75 7.98
N CYS A 59 28.82 -13.62 8.06
CA CYS A 59 27.82 -13.33 7.04
C CYS A 59 28.54 -12.95 5.73
N GLU A 60 28.44 -13.77 4.71
CA GLU A 60 28.89 -13.45 3.36
C GLU A 60 27.73 -12.83 2.61
N SER A 61 27.91 -11.63 2.08
CA SER A 61 26.80 -10.95 1.40
C SER A 61 26.63 -11.49 -0.01
N ASP A 62 25.39 -11.88 -0.30
CA ASP A 62 24.98 -12.54 -1.54
C ASP A 62 24.20 -11.59 -2.47
N GLY A 63 23.83 -10.41 -1.98
CA GLY A 63 23.06 -9.43 -2.77
C GLY A 63 22.60 -8.22 -1.97
N HIS A 64 22.07 -7.24 -2.69
CA HIS A 64 21.57 -5.98 -2.14
C HIS A 64 20.30 -5.55 -2.87
N SER A 65 19.23 -5.25 -2.14
CA SER A 65 18.08 -4.49 -2.65
C SER A 65 18.08 -3.10 -2.04
N GLY A 66 17.58 -2.09 -2.75
CA GLY A 66 17.40 -0.76 -2.19
C GLY A 66 16.07 -0.16 -2.60
N GLY A 67 15.52 0.64 -1.68
CA GLY A 67 14.37 1.52 -1.87
C GLY A 67 14.74 2.96 -1.54
N GLY A 68 13.74 3.85 -1.55
CA GLY A 68 13.92 5.23 -1.11
C GLY A 68 14.21 5.32 0.39
N ASP A 69 13.69 4.37 1.18
CA ASP A 69 13.70 4.46 2.65
C ASP A 69 14.73 3.55 3.32
N ASN A 70 15.15 2.49 2.65
CA ASN A 70 16.05 1.49 3.22
C ASN A 70 16.92 0.80 2.16
N ILE A 71 17.98 0.15 2.64
CA ILE A 71 18.77 -0.83 1.91
C ILE A 71 18.62 -2.18 2.61
N VAL A 72 18.41 -3.23 1.82
CA VAL A 72 18.33 -4.62 2.26
C VAL A 72 19.58 -5.35 1.82
N ILE A 73 20.34 -5.86 2.78
CA ILE A 73 21.54 -6.67 2.54
C ILE A 73 21.16 -8.14 2.74
N PHE A 74 21.34 -8.95 1.71
CA PHE A 74 21.20 -10.40 1.82
C PHE A 74 22.55 -11.00 2.15
N CYS A 75 22.58 -11.92 3.11
CA CYS A 75 23.80 -12.63 3.45
C CYS A 75 23.54 -14.04 3.98
N THR A 76 24.49 -14.93 3.73
CA THR A 76 24.50 -16.29 4.27
C THR A 76 25.48 -16.36 5.42
N GLY A 77 25.04 -16.84 6.58
CA GLY A 77 25.86 -16.99 7.77
C GLY A 77 25.57 -18.28 8.54
N SER A 78 26.03 -18.36 9.78
CA SER A 78 25.85 -19.54 10.64
C SER A 78 24.39 -19.86 10.96
N LEU A 79 23.49 -18.91 10.78
CA LEU A 79 22.04 -19.06 10.97
C LEU A 79 21.30 -19.34 9.65
N GLY A 80 22.03 -19.65 8.58
CA GLY A 80 21.49 -19.82 7.23
C GLY A 80 21.40 -18.48 6.50
N LYS A 81 20.44 -18.37 5.59
CA LYS A 81 20.23 -17.16 4.78
C LYS A 81 19.44 -16.11 5.55
N LEU A 82 19.98 -14.89 5.56
CA LEU A 82 19.51 -13.75 6.33
C LEU A 82 19.27 -12.55 5.41
N ALA A 83 18.37 -11.67 5.84
CA ALA A 83 18.24 -10.33 5.28
C ALA A 83 18.40 -9.29 6.39
N MET A 84 19.19 -8.26 6.12
CA MET A 84 19.42 -7.15 7.04
C MET A 84 18.91 -5.86 6.40
N ARG A 85 17.87 -5.27 6.96
CA ARG A 85 17.38 -3.95 6.58
C ARG A 85 18.22 -2.89 7.28
N VAL A 86 18.68 -1.92 6.51
CA VAL A 86 19.46 -0.77 6.94
C VAL A 86 18.71 0.51 6.54
N ALA A 87 18.27 1.29 7.52
CA ALA A 87 17.57 2.56 7.29
C ALA A 87 18.37 3.72 7.89
N LEU A 88 18.36 4.89 7.26
CA LEU A 88 18.99 6.10 7.82
C LEU A 88 18.02 6.76 8.80
N VAL A 89 18.39 6.81 10.07
CA VAL A 89 17.49 7.24 11.15
C VAL A 89 18.06 8.48 11.82
N GLU A 90 17.22 9.46 12.10
CA GLU A 90 17.61 10.59 12.96
C GLU A 90 16.57 10.92 14.03
N ASP A 91 17.06 11.43 15.17
CA ASP A 91 16.24 11.93 16.27
C ASP A 91 15.87 13.39 16.02
N ILE A 92 14.87 13.58 15.15
CA ILE A 92 14.39 14.89 14.72
C ILE A 92 13.36 15.43 15.74
N ALA A 93 13.71 15.42 17.03
CA ALA A 93 12.77 15.72 18.10
C ALA A 93 12.29 17.19 18.13
N ASN A 94 12.97 18.14 17.46
CA ASN A 94 12.64 19.57 17.59
C ASN A 94 12.82 20.45 16.33
N ALA A 95 13.32 19.94 15.19
CA ALA A 95 13.79 20.83 14.11
C ALA A 95 12.90 20.93 12.87
N MET A 96 12.02 19.96 12.59
CA MET A 96 11.46 19.83 11.24
C MET A 96 10.04 19.28 11.27
N ASN A 97 9.07 20.20 11.36
CA ASN A 97 7.69 19.89 11.03
C ASN A 97 7.60 19.56 9.52
N ASP A 98 7.06 18.38 9.21
CA ASP A 98 6.32 18.06 7.97
C ASP A 98 7.07 17.98 6.62
N GLY A 99 8.37 17.67 6.58
CA GLY A 99 9.13 17.52 5.32
C GLY A 99 9.73 16.13 5.06
N MET A 100 9.84 15.74 3.78
CA MET A 100 10.69 14.62 3.34
C MET A 100 12.15 15.08 3.20
N TRP A 101 13.05 14.43 3.94
CA TRP A 101 14.48 14.77 3.97
C TRP A 101 15.30 13.69 3.30
N LEU A 102 16.13 14.09 2.34
CA LEU A 102 16.85 13.18 1.46
C LEU A 102 18.35 13.42 1.58
N VAL A 103 19.13 12.36 1.40
CA VAL A 103 20.57 12.45 1.16
C VAL A 103 20.90 11.76 -0.15
N GLU A 104 21.82 12.33 -0.92
CA GLU A 104 22.36 11.63 -2.08
C GLU A 104 23.16 10.41 -1.60
N ALA A 105 22.77 9.23 -2.10
CA ALA A 105 23.36 7.97 -1.67
C ALA A 105 24.86 7.90 -2.00
N SER A 106 25.26 8.49 -3.14
CA SER A 106 26.67 8.55 -3.54
C SER A 106 27.52 9.42 -2.61
N SER A 107 26.95 10.53 -2.12
CA SER A 107 27.60 11.44 -1.18
C SER A 107 27.76 10.79 0.20
N LEU A 108 26.71 10.13 0.68
CA LEU A 108 26.76 9.35 1.92
C LEU A 108 27.78 8.20 1.81
N ALA A 109 27.77 7.43 0.72
CA ALA A 109 28.68 6.29 0.54
C ALA A 109 30.16 6.71 0.58
N LYS A 110 30.50 7.85 -0.02
CA LYS A 110 31.86 8.42 0.04
C LYS A 110 32.24 8.87 1.45
N ALA A 111 31.29 9.49 2.15
CA ALA A 111 31.52 10.03 3.48
C ALA A 111 31.66 8.97 4.58
N LEU A 112 30.97 7.83 4.47
CA LEU A 112 31.00 6.77 5.49
C LEU A 112 32.42 6.31 5.80
N HIS A 113 32.87 6.41 7.05
CA HIS A 113 34.17 5.94 7.48
C HIS A 113 34.06 4.51 8.00
N ARG A 114 35.03 3.65 7.66
CA ARG A 114 35.07 2.28 8.19
C ARG A 114 35.59 2.33 9.61
N GLY A 115 34.70 2.22 10.59
CA GLY A 115 35.07 2.09 11.99
C GLY A 115 35.85 0.82 12.30
N SER A 116 36.52 0.82 13.45
CA SER A 116 37.30 -0.31 13.98
C SER A 116 36.45 -1.32 14.74
N ASP A 117 35.25 -0.95 15.18
CA ASP A 117 34.35 -1.91 15.83
C ASP A 117 33.80 -2.93 14.82
N ARG A 118 33.48 -4.12 15.33
CA ARG A 118 33.12 -5.28 14.52
C ARG A 118 31.91 -5.02 13.63
N ILE A 119 30.93 -4.27 14.13
CA ILE A 119 29.67 -3.99 13.46
C ILE A 119 29.92 -3.03 12.29
N GLN A 120 30.61 -1.92 12.54
CA GLN A 120 31.00 -0.98 11.49
C GLN A 120 31.90 -1.64 10.44
N SER A 121 32.82 -2.51 10.86
CA SER A 121 33.75 -3.19 9.95
C SER A 121 33.05 -4.08 8.92
N PHE A 122 31.86 -4.60 9.27
CA PHE A 122 30.99 -5.42 8.43
C PHE A 122 29.96 -4.58 7.66
N ILE A 123 29.25 -3.70 8.37
CA ILE A 123 28.10 -2.97 7.81
C ILE A 123 28.52 -1.88 6.84
N VAL A 124 29.57 -1.10 7.15
CA VAL A 124 29.97 0.04 6.30
C VAL A 124 30.28 -0.39 4.85
N PRO A 125 31.09 -1.44 4.60
CA PRO A 125 31.33 -1.92 3.24
C PRO A 125 30.05 -2.33 2.49
N LYS A 126 29.15 -3.07 3.16
CA LYS A 126 27.92 -3.59 2.54
C LYS A 126 26.87 -2.49 2.32
N PHE A 127 26.73 -1.59 3.28
CA PHE A 127 25.86 -0.44 3.14
C PHE A 127 26.31 0.48 2.02
N ARG A 128 27.63 0.74 1.87
CA ARG A 128 28.19 1.45 0.72
C ARG A 128 27.87 0.79 -0.62
N GLU A 129 27.90 -0.54 -0.67
CA GLU A 129 27.56 -1.29 -1.88
C GLU A 129 26.07 -1.15 -2.22
N GLY A 130 25.19 -1.30 -1.24
CA GLY A 130 23.76 -1.07 -1.41
C GLY A 130 23.41 0.38 -1.78
N LEU A 131 24.09 1.37 -1.20
CA LEU A 131 23.91 2.79 -1.55
C LEU A 131 24.25 3.08 -3.02
N ARG A 132 25.06 2.26 -3.71
CA ARG A 132 25.29 2.40 -5.15
C ARG A 132 24.10 1.96 -6.01
N LYS A 133 23.09 1.31 -5.42
CA LYS A 133 21.89 0.80 -6.10
C LYS A 133 20.71 1.77 -6.03
N VAL A 134 20.85 2.86 -5.26
CA VAL A 134 19.82 3.89 -5.10
C VAL A 134 20.43 5.26 -5.37
N TRP A 135 19.61 6.21 -5.78
CA TRP A 135 20.09 7.56 -6.06
C TRP A 135 20.09 8.43 -4.81
N VAL A 136 18.98 8.38 -4.06
CA VAL A 136 18.75 9.11 -2.82
C VAL A 136 18.26 8.14 -1.75
N LEU A 137 18.52 8.49 -0.49
CA LEU A 137 18.00 7.79 0.68
C LEU A 137 17.26 8.79 1.58
N ARG A 138 16.07 8.43 2.02
CA ARG A 138 15.28 9.22 2.96
C ARG A 138 15.82 9.05 4.38
N ILE A 139 15.89 10.15 5.11
CA ILE A 139 16.11 10.15 6.56
C ILE A 139 14.75 9.93 7.22
N ILE A 140 14.58 8.82 7.93
CA ILE A 140 13.36 8.51 8.66
C ILE A 140 13.52 8.89 10.14
N SER A 141 12.42 9.26 10.79
CA SER A 141 12.48 9.59 12.22
C SER A 141 12.68 8.34 13.08
N ALA A 142 13.28 8.47 14.25
CA ALA A 142 13.38 7.37 15.22
C ALA A 142 12.00 6.80 15.61
N ARG A 143 10.96 7.65 15.65
CA ARG A 143 9.56 7.21 15.87
C ARG A 143 9.07 6.36 14.71
N GLU A 144 9.34 6.76 13.49
CA GLU A 144 8.94 6.03 12.29
C GLU A 144 9.64 4.66 12.21
N TYR A 145 10.95 4.63 12.48
CA TYR A 145 11.72 3.39 12.55
C TYR A 145 11.17 2.42 13.61
N ARG A 146 10.93 2.91 14.84
CA ARG A 146 10.35 2.10 15.92
C ARG A 146 8.89 1.74 15.67
N GLY A 147 8.14 2.57 14.95
CA GLY A 147 6.77 2.32 14.53
C GLY A 147 6.61 1.05 13.72
N GLY A 148 7.64 0.62 12.98
CA GLY A 148 7.65 -0.66 12.29
C GLY A 148 7.45 -1.87 13.22
N MET A 149 7.89 -1.82 14.49
CA MET A 149 7.59 -2.88 15.47
C MET A 149 6.13 -2.87 15.90
N GLN A 150 5.57 -1.69 16.22
CA GLN A 150 4.17 -1.54 16.60
C GLN A 150 3.24 -1.97 15.45
N TRP A 151 3.63 -1.68 14.22
CA TRP A 151 2.91 -2.10 13.02
C TRP A 151 2.95 -3.62 12.85
N ARG A 152 4.11 -4.26 13.09
CA ARG A 152 4.20 -5.74 13.04
C ARG A 152 3.19 -6.36 14.01
N ASP A 153 3.04 -5.77 15.18
CA ASP A 153 2.04 -6.22 16.15
C ASP A 153 0.62 -5.95 15.65
N GLU A 154 0.31 -4.76 15.12
CA GLU A 154 -1.02 -4.41 14.60
C GLU A 154 -1.45 -5.32 13.44
N PHE A 155 -0.55 -5.58 12.50
CA PHE A 155 -0.83 -6.39 11.30
C PHE A 155 -0.60 -7.88 11.50
N SER A 156 -0.03 -8.29 12.63
CA SER A 156 -0.05 -9.72 13.02
C SER A 156 -1.48 -10.25 13.21
N TRP A 157 -2.44 -9.36 13.49
CA TRP A 157 -3.87 -9.70 13.67
C TRP A 157 -4.75 -9.30 12.47
N LYS A 158 -4.24 -8.49 11.53
CA LYS A 158 -4.97 -8.11 10.31
C LYS A 158 -4.78 -9.18 9.23
N LYS A 159 -5.78 -9.32 8.36
CA LYS A 159 -5.80 -10.30 7.26
C LYS A 159 -4.88 -9.88 6.10
N MET A 160 -3.58 -9.89 6.33
CA MET A 160 -2.57 -9.74 5.26
C MET A 160 -2.39 -11.04 4.50
N ILE A 161 -2.20 -10.96 3.20
CA ILE A 161 -1.80 -12.09 2.35
C ILE A 161 -0.39 -12.55 2.72
N PHE A 162 0.54 -11.61 2.83
CA PHE A 162 1.90 -11.91 3.25
C PHE A 162 2.11 -11.42 4.68
N PRO A 163 2.47 -12.31 5.62
CA PRO A 163 2.74 -11.88 6.99
C PRO A 163 4.00 -11.01 7.06
N PRO A 164 4.15 -10.21 8.12
CA PRO A 164 5.39 -9.53 8.40
C PRO A 164 6.56 -10.48 8.63
N ALA A 165 7.72 -10.10 8.11
CA ALA A 165 9.00 -10.71 8.41
C ALA A 165 9.35 -10.41 9.86
N SER A 166 9.45 -11.47 10.65
CA SER A 166 9.86 -11.38 12.04
C SER A 166 11.35 -11.00 12.11
N SER A 167 11.64 -9.92 12.83
CA SER A 167 13.02 -9.55 13.15
C SER A 167 13.56 -10.51 14.21
N LEU A 168 14.72 -11.10 13.94
CA LEU A 168 15.50 -11.86 14.92
C LEU A 168 16.08 -10.91 15.97
N SER A 169 16.53 -9.75 15.53
CA SER A 169 17.12 -8.71 16.37
C SER A 169 17.18 -7.40 15.59
N GLY A 170 17.03 -6.28 16.29
CA GLY A 170 17.23 -4.97 15.71
C GLY A 170 17.91 -4.01 16.68
N CYS A 171 18.58 -2.99 16.16
CA CYS A 171 19.26 -1.96 16.95
C CYS A 171 19.42 -0.67 16.15
N LEU A 172 19.92 0.37 16.82
CA LEU A 172 20.38 1.59 16.17
C LEU A 172 21.91 1.65 16.28
N ALA A 173 22.61 1.66 15.15
CA ALA A 173 24.07 1.78 15.10
C ALA A 173 24.46 3.20 14.71
N CYS A 174 25.67 3.62 15.11
CA CYS A 174 26.24 4.88 14.70
C CYS A 174 27.43 4.65 13.78
N LEU A 175 27.37 5.24 12.59
CA LEU A 175 28.44 5.20 11.62
C LEU A 175 29.14 6.55 11.58
N GLN A 176 30.46 6.53 11.63
CA GLN A 176 31.25 7.76 11.46
C GLN A 176 31.21 8.19 10.00
N ILE A 177 31.19 9.50 9.74
CA ILE A 177 31.34 10.09 8.41
C ILE A 177 32.54 11.05 8.41
N SER A 178 33.45 10.90 7.44
CA SER A 178 34.67 11.69 7.33
C SER A 178 34.48 13.04 6.64
N SER A 179 33.32 13.26 6.04
CA SER A 179 32.98 14.50 5.33
C SER A 179 31.52 14.84 5.50
N THR A 180 31.20 16.13 5.47
CA THR A 180 29.85 16.64 5.53
C THR A 180 29.00 16.12 4.37
N VAL A 181 27.79 15.64 4.67
CA VAL A 181 26.81 15.19 3.66
C VAL A 181 25.62 16.16 3.66
N PRO A 182 25.25 16.74 2.51
CA PRO A 182 24.11 17.65 2.44
C PRO A 182 22.79 16.89 2.64
N VAL A 183 21.89 17.48 3.41
CA VAL A 183 20.50 17.04 3.53
C VAL A 183 19.65 17.95 2.64
N LEU A 184 18.84 17.32 1.80
CA LEU A 184 18.02 17.95 0.78
C LEU A 184 16.53 17.82 1.13
N THR A 185 15.74 18.76 0.66
CA THR A 185 14.29 18.59 0.50
C THR A 185 13.99 17.70 -0.71
N GLU A 186 12.73 17.30 -0.87
CA GLU A 186 12.24 16.64 -2.08
C GLU A 186 12.49 17.45 -3.36
N SER A 187 12.40 18.78 -3.29
CA SER A 187 12.74 19.69 -4.39
C SER A 187 14.24 19.83 -4.67
N GLY A 188 15.09 19.09 -3.95
CA GLY A 188 16.55 19.12 -4.11
C GLY A 188 17.23 20.31 -3.46
N HIS A 189 16.53 21.11 -2.67
CA HIS A 189 17.13 22.24 -1.96
C HIS A 189 17.84 21.76 -0.70
N ARG A 190 19.09 22.18 -0.52
CA ARG A 190 19.84 21.91 0.70
C ARG A 190 19.25 22.65 1.88
N VAL A 191 18.97 21.93 2.96
CA VAL A 191 18.39 22.48 4.20
C VAL A 191 19.29 22.29 5.41
N ALA A 192 20.17 21.29 5.38
CA ALA A 192 21.01 20.95 6.51
C ALA A 192 22.21 20.11 6.08
N ASN A 193 22.98 19.66 7.07
CA ASN A 193 24.14 18.80 6.85
C ASN A 193 24.24 17.74 7.94
N LEU A 194 24.60 16.52 7.52
CA LEU A 194 25.10 15.49 8.42
C LEU A 194 26.60 15.68 8.59
N ASN A 195 27.09 15.66 9.82
CA ASN A 195 28.51 15.81 10.12
C ASN A 195 28.95 14.92 11.30
N GLY A 196 30.17 14.41 11.25
CA GLY A 196 30.78 13.55 12.28
C GLY A 196 30.24 12.13 12.28
N SER A 197 28.94 11.95 12.55
CA SER A 197 28.30 10.63 12.60
C SER A 197 26.88 10.65 12.08
N VAL A 198 26.40 9.50 11.61
CA VAL A 198 25.01 9.25 11.23
C VAL A 198 24.49 8.04 11.99
N GLN A 199 23.21 8.06 12.37
CA GLN A 199 22.55 6.93 12.98
C GLN A 199 21.84 6.09 11.91
N ILE A 200 21.96 4.77 12.01
CA ILE A 200 21.26 3.83 11.14
C ILE A 200 20.47 2.83 11.98
N GLY A 201 19.28 2.50 11.51
CA GLY A 201 18.49 1.39 11.99
C GLY A 201 18.92 0.10 11.30
N LEU A 202 19.11 -0.95 12.10
CA LEU A 202 19.43 -2.30 11.65
C LEU A 202 18.35 -3.26 12.12
N ASP A 203 17.75 -4.00 11.19
CA ASP A 203 16.81 -5.09 11.48
C ASP A 203 17.27 -6.36 10.75
N LEU A 204 17.57 -7.42 11.51
CA LEU A 204 18.02 -8.70 10.97
C LEU A 204 16.88 -9.71 10.94
N MET A 205 16.66 -10.35 9.80
CA MET A 205 15.61 -11.32 9.54
C MET A 205 16.20 -12.65 9.11
N LYS A 206 15.63 -13.76 9.59
CA LYS A 206 16.11 -15.12 9.31
C LYS A 206 15.30 -15.83 8.23
N ALA A 207 15.90 -16.87 7.65
CA ALA A 207 15.27 -17.70 6.62
C ALA A 207 14.79 -16.86 5.44
N VAL A 208 15.67 -16.05 4.85
CA VAL A 208 15.36 -15.20 3.70
C VAL A 208 16.34 -15.53 2.59
N ASP A 209 15.84 -16.09 1.48
CA ASP A 209 16.65 -16.40 0.31
C ASP A 209 16.97 -15.17 -0.53
N GLY A 210 16.12 -14.16 -0.50
CA GLY A 210 16.24 -12.94 -1.30
C GLY A 210 14.94 -12.15 -1.32
N SER A 211 14.90 -11.09 -2.14
CA SER A 211 13.65 -10.38 -2.45
C SER A 211 13.07 -10.79 -3.80
N PHE A 212 11.84 -10.39 -4.08
CA PHE A 212 11.22 -10.57 -5.40
C PHE A 212 12.12 -10.06 -6.53
N LYS A 213 12.78 -8.92 -6.34
CA LYS A 213 13.77 -8.37 -7.29
C LYS A 213 14.87 -9.36 -7.69
N HIS A 214 15.36 -10.12 -6.72
CA HIS A 214 16.49 -11.03 -6.90
C HIS A 214 16.07 -12.39 -7.44
N LEU A 215 14.90 -12.85 -7.01
CA LEU A 215 14.50 -14.24 -7.16
C LEU A 215 13.32 -14.44 -8.10
N CYS A 216 12.75 -13.37 -8.69
CA CYS A 216 11.61 -13.50 -9.60
C CYS A 216 11.84 -14.55 -10.70
N LYS A 217 13.07 -14.63 -11.24
CA LYS A 217 13.44 -15.59 -12.27
C LYS A 217 13.38 -17.06 -11.84
N ALA A 218 13.52 -17.33 -10.54
CA ALA A 218 13.43 -18.68 -9.99
C ALA A 218 11.98 -19.06 -9.62
N LEU A 219 11.01 -18.13 -9.76
CA LEU A 219 9.63 -18.36 -9.38
C LEU A 219 8.81 -18.97 -10.50
N THR A 220 7.92 -19.88 -10.12
CA THR A 220 6.87 -20.39 -11.00
C THR A 220 5.86 -19.29 -11.31
N VAL A 221 5.15 -19.43 -12.44
CA VAL A 221 4.05 -18.53 -12.84
C VAL A 221 3.00 -18.40 -11.73
N GLN A 222 2.72 -19.50 -11.03
CA GLN A 222 1.81 -19.52 -9.88
C GLN A 222 2.32 -18.62 -8.74
N ALA A 223 3.59 -18.73 -8.38
CA ALA A 223 4.18 -17.92 -7.31
C ALA A 223 4.20 -16.43 -7.68
N VAL A 224 4.60 -16.09 -8.90
CA VAL A 224 4.58 -14.69 -9.38
C VAL A 224 3.17 -14.11 -9.43
N SER A 225 2.19 -14.89 -9.91
CA SER A 225 0.78 -14.46 -9.92
C SER A 225 0.23 -14.25 -8.50
N THR A 226 0.59 -15.12 -7.56
CA THR A 226 0.21 -14.98 -6.15
C THR A 226 0.82 -13.70 -5.56
N ILE A 227 2.11 -13.44 -5.83
CA ILE A 227 2.82 -12.23 -5.41
C ILE A 227 2.16 -10.98 -5.98
N LEU A 228 1.86 -10.97 -7.28
CA LEU A 228 1.21 -9.84 -7.96
C LEU A 228 -0.13 -9.46 -7.29
N VAL A 229 -1.00 -10.44 -7.07
CA VAL A 229 -2.32 -10.23 -6.47
C VAL A 229 -2.19 -9.82 -5.00
N GLY A 230 -1.42 -10.60 -4.21
CA GLY A 230 -1.26 -10.36 -2.78
C GLY A 230 -0.64 -9.00 -2.49
N TYR A 231 0.33 -8.58 -3.31
CA TYR A 231 0.95 -7.26 -3.21
C TYR A 231 -0.07 -6.12 -3.35
N HIS A 232 -0.97 -6.20 -4.32
CA HIS A 232 -2.01 -5.18 -4.50
C HIS A 232 -3.01 -5.15 -3.33
N LEU A 233 -3.44 -6.31 -2.84
CA LEU A 233 -4.37 -6.42 -1.70
C LEU A 233 -3.75 -5.91 -0.40
N ASP A 234 -2.52 -6.32 -0.13
CA ASP A 234 -1.77 -5.94 1.06
C ASP A 234 -1.53 -4.44 1.08
N ILE A 235 -1.06 -3.86 -0.04
CA ILE A 235 -0.85 -2.41 -0.13
C ILE A 235 -2.17 -1.64 0.02
N ALA A 236 -3.27 -2.11 -0.55
CA ALA A 236 -4.57 -1.47 -0.34
C ALA A 236 -4.99 -1.50 1.13
N THR A 237 -4.74 -2.62 1.83
CA THR A 237 -5.04 -2.79 3.26
C THR A 237 -4.17 -1.91 4.15
N MET A 238 -2.89 -1.80 3.81
CA MET A 238 -1.95 -0.90 4.47
C MET A 238 -2.35 0.57 4.30
N ALA A 239 -2.69 0.96 3.07
CA ALA A 239 -3.14 2.32 2.76
C ALA A 239 -4.48 2.67 3.43
N ASP A 240 -5.40 1.70 3.58
CA ASP A 240 -6.63 1.89 4.36
C ASP A 240 -6.37 2.18 5.84
N SER A 241 -5.28 1.65 6.37
CA SER A 241 -4.86 1.90 7.75
C SER A 241 -4.04 3.20 7.87
N GLY A 242 -4.00 4.03 6.81
CA GLY A 242 -3.24 5.28 6.79
C GLY A 242 -1.74 5.09 6.63
N HIS A 243 -1.31 3.94 6.12
CA HIS A 243 0.11 3.66 5.85
C HIS A 243 0.38 3.65 4.35
N TYR A 244 1.07 4.69 3.89
CA TYR A 244 1.71 4.69 2.58
C TYR A 244 3.12 4.16 2.77
N HIS A 245 3.56 3.23 1.93
CA HIS A 245 4.81 2.50 2.12
C HIS A 245 5.75 2.74 0.95
N ASP A 246 7.05 2.51 1.20
CA ASP A 246 8.04 2.29 0.15
C ASP A 246 7.75 0.93 -0.52
N ALA A 247 6.65 0.88 -1.27
CA ALA A 247 6.12 -0.33 -1.87
C ALA A 247 6.93 -0.62 -3.14
N HIS A 248 8.04 -1.34 -3.00
CA HIS A 248 8.87 -1.80 -4.13
C HIS A 248 9.22 -3.28 -3.99
N GLU A 249 9.68 -3.90 -5.08
CA GLU A 249 9.99 -5.33 -5.14
C GLU A 249 11.07 -5.81 -4.15
N GLY A 250 11.82 -4.87 -3.56
CA GLY A 250 12.85 -5.15 -2.56
C GLY A 250 12.29 -5.52 -1.20
N ASN A 251 11.08 -5.05 -0.88
CA ASN A 251 10.45 -5.22 0.42
C ASN A 251 9.59 -6.48 0.52
N VAL A 252 9.44 -7.22 -0.59
CA VAL A 252 8.80 -8.53 -0.66
C VAL A 252 9.89 -9.59 -0.57
N LEU A 253 10.03 -10.20 0.60
CA LEU A 253 11.02 -11.23 0.88
C LEU A 253 10.50 -12.63 0.57
N LEU A 254 11.41 -13.49 0.11
CA LEU A 254 11.12 -14.86 -0.31
C LEU A 254 11.98 -15.85 0.47
N SER A 255 11.38 -16.98 0.79
CA SER A 255 12.03 -18.12 1.45
C SER A 255 11.59 -19.43 0.80
N PHE A 256 12.54 -20.26 0.38
CA PHE A 256 12.33 -21.57 -0.22
C PHE A 256 12.66 -22.66 0.81
N SER A 257 11.90 -22.71 1.91
CA SER A 257 12.07 -23.67 2.99
C SER A 257 11.55 -25.08 2.65
N GLY A 258 11.90 -25.60 1.46
CA GLY A 258 11.60 -26.99 1.05
C GLY A 258 10.16 -27.24 0.56
N SER A 259 9.36 -26.20 0.34
CA SER A 259 8.02 -26.29 -0.26
C SER A 259 8.00 -25.88 -1.73
N ASP A 260 7.00 -26.38 -2.49
CA ASP A 260 6.80 -26.04 -3.91
C ASP A 260 6.50 -24.56 -4.17
N LEU A 261 6.00 -23.84 -3.16
CA LEU A 261 5.76 -22.41 -3.20
C LEU A 261 6.63 -21.71 -2.16
N PRO A 262 7.22 -20.54 -2.48
CA PRO A 262 7.96 -19.78 -1.51
C PRO A 262 7.03 -19.28 -0.38
N GLU A 263 7.58 -19.22 0.82
CA GLU A 263 7.06 -18.36 1.87
C GLU A 263 7.38 -16.91 1.48
N ILE A 264 6.35 -16.05 1.52
CA ILE A 264 6.43 -14.65 1.08
C ILE A 264 6.16 -13.79 2.30
N ARG A 265 7.02 -12.81 2.57
CA ARG A 265 6.90 -11.94 3.74
C ARG A 265 7.20 -10.49 3.38
N TRP A 266 6.50 -9.58 4.03
CA TRP A 266 6.81 -8.15 3.97
C TRP A 266 7.82 -7.77 5.05
N HIS A 267 8.79 -6.90 4.76
CA HIS A 267 9.75 -6.51 5.80
C HIS A 267 9.80 -5.04 6.18
N ASP A 268 9.25 -4.16 5.34
CA ASP A 268 9.25 -2.73 5.64
C ASP A 268 7.83 -2.25 5.81
N PHE A 269 7.64 -1.60 6.94
CA PHE A 269 6.38 -1.13 7.48
C PHE A 269 6.53 0.26 8.06
N ALA A 270 7.44 1.06 7.49
CA ALA A 270 7.72 2.41 7.95
C ALA A 270 6.42 3.20 8.19
N GLY A 271 6.52 4.07 9.21
CA GLY A 271 5.38 4.69 9.89
C GLY A 271 4.48 5.53 8.99
N SER A 272 3.27 5.70 9.50
CA SER A 272 2.16 6.38 8.85
C SER A 272 2.51 7.80 8.41
N TYR A 273 2.25 8.10 7.13
CA TYR A 273 2.17 9.45 6.59
C TYR A 273 0.99 10.26 7.17
N SER A 274 0.23 9.74 8.15
CA SER A 274 -0.89 10.44 8.81
C SER A 274 -0.50 11.71 9.56
N GLY A 275 0.79 11.98 9.74
CA GLY A 275 1.29 13.25 10.26
C GLY A 275 1.27 14.39 9.23
N PHE A 276 1.08 14.10 7.93
CA PHE A 276 1.01 15.14 6.91
C PHE A 276 -0.26 15.97 7.07
N ARG A 277 -0.10 17.23 7.47
CA ARG A 277 -1.22 18.19 7.46
C ARG A 277 -1.66 18.40 6.00
N PRO A 278 -2.95 18.17 5.68
CA PRO A 278 -3.51 18.58 4.40
C PRO A 278 -3.31 20.09 4.26
N GLY A 279 -2.68 20.53 3.18
CA GLY A 279 -2.38 21.95 2.98
C GLY A 279 -1.48 22.26 1.79
N SER A 280 -0.77 21.26 1.26
CA SER A 280 -0.01 21.35 0.01
C SER A 280 -0.52 20.30 -0.97
N GLU A 281 -1.48 20.67 -1.82
CA GLU A 281 -1.98 19.81 -2.91
C GLU A 281 -0.83 19.29 -3.78
N SER A 282 0.22 20.09 -3.97
CA SER A 282 1.40 19.73 -4.75
C SER A 282 2.22 18.57 -4.14
N LEU A 283 2.33 18.51 -2.81
CA LEU A 283 3.09 17.46 -2.12
C LEU A 283 2.31 16.14 -2.06
N GLU A 284 1.01 16.20 -1.77
CA GLU A 284 0.15 15.03 -1.80
C GLU A 284 0.11 14.39 -3.20
N GLN A 285 0.06 15.22 -4.25
CA GLN A 285 0.09 14.77 -5.63
C GLN A 285 1.46 14.18 -6.03
N ALA A 286 2.57 14.74 -5.55
CA ALA A 286 3.91 14.19 -5.77
C ALA A 286 4.07 12.81 -5.13
N LEU A 287 3.66 12.67 -3.87
CA LEU A 287 3.67 11.39 -3.13
C LEU A 287 2.78 10.34 -3.79
N ALA A 288 1.57 10.70 -4.19
CA ALA A 288 0.67 9.81 -4.92
C ALA A 288 1.29 9.36 -6.25
N THR A 289 2.02 10.26 -6.92
CA THR A 289 2.71 9.95 -8.18
C THR A 289 3.89 8.99 -7.97
N ASP A 290 4.78 9.25 -7.02
CA ASP A 290 5.91 8.34 -6.69
C ASP A 290 5.38 6.95 -6.29
N PHE A 291 4.38 6.92 -5.41
CA PHE A 291 3.74 5.69 -4.99
C PHE A 291 3.13 4.92 -6.16
N ALA A 292 2.36 5.59 -7.03
CA ALA A 292 1.81 4.97 -8.22
C ALA A 292 2.92 4.45 -9.16
N GLN A 293 4.01 5.19 -9.36
CA GLN A 293 5.13 4.76 -10.20
C GLN A 293 5.77 3.47 -9.68
N LYS A 294 6.00 3.36 -8.36
CA LYS A 294 6.55 2.15 -7.73
C LYS A 294 5.61 0.95 -7.90
N LEU A 295 4.30 1.15 -7.74
CA LEU A 295 3.28 0.11 -7.95
C LEU A 295 3.20 -0.36 -9.42
N GLU A 296 3.28 0.57 -10.37
CA GLU A 296 3.32 0.23 -11.80
C GLU A 296 4.61 -0.49 -12.18
N SER A 297 5.75 -0.06 -11.64
CA SER A 297 7.06 -0.72 -11.85
C SER A 297 7.03 -2.18 -11.35
N PHE A 298 6.50 -2.40 -10.14
CA PHE A 298 6.34 -3.75 -9.59
C PHE A 298 5.45 -4.62 -10.48
N SER A 299 4.27 -4.09 -10.86
CA SER A 299 3.30 -4.81 -11.68
C SER A 299 3.89 -5.17 -13.06
N THR A 300 4.59 -4.24 -13.67
CA THR A 300 5.29 -4.44 -14.95
C THR A 300 6.35 -5.53 -14.83
N THR A 301 7.15 -5.50 -13.76
CA THR A 301 8.20 -6.51 -13.53
C THR A 301 7.61 -7.91 -13.36
N ALA A 302 6.55 -8.05 -12.56
CA ALA A 302 5.89 -9.33 -12.34
C ALA A 302 5.23 -9.89 -13.62
N ILE A 303 4.51 -9.04 -14.36
CA ILE A 303 3.86 -9.45 -15.61
C ILE A 303 4.89 -9.77 -16.69
N GLY A 304 5.98 -8.98 -16.79
CA GLY A 304 7.06 -9.23 -17.74
C GLY A 304 7.75 -10.57 -17.51
N HIS A 305 7.92 -10.99 -16.25
CA HIS A 305 8.43 -12.34 -15.96
C HIS A 305 7.49 -13.46 -16.44
N ILE A 306 6.17 -13.26 -16.33
CA ILE A 306 5.18 -14.19 -16.87
C ILE A 306 5.22 -14.18 -18.41
N GLU A 307 5.47 -13.03 -19.03
CA GLU A 307 5.54 -12.87 -20.48
C GLU A 307 6.65 -13.71 -21.11
N GLU A 308 7.80 -13.86 -20.42
CA GLU A 308 8.94 -14.67 -20.89
C GLU A 308 8.56 -16.13 -21.19
N THR A 309 7.50 -16.64 -20.56
CA THR A 309 7.06 -18.05 -20.71
C THR A 309 5.63 -18.20 -21.22
N HIS A 310 4.75 -17.22 -20.99
CA HIS A 310 3.33 -17.26 -21.34
C HIS A 310 2.81 -15.91 -21.83
N GLN A 311 3.22 -15.51 -23.04
CA GLN A 311 2.92 -14.20 -23.64
C GLN A 311 1.42 -13.85 -23.68
N GLU A 312 0.55 -14.78 -24.10
CA GLU A 312 -0.90 -14.51 -24.16
C GLU A 312 -1.50 -14.27 -22.77
N PHE A 313 -1.03 -15.03 -21.77
CA PHE A 313 -1.49 -14.87 -20.39
C PHE A 313 -1.02 -13.53 -19.82
N ALA A 314 0.25 -13.17 -20.03
CA ALA A 314 0.79 -11.87 -19.63
C ALA A 314 0.05 -10.70 -20.30
N THR A 315 -0.33 -10.83 -21.57
CA THR A 315 -1.12 -9.81 -22.29
C THR A 315 -2.47 -9.57 -21.61
N ARG A 316 -3.17 -10.63 -21.19
CA ARG A 316 -4.43 -10.49 -20.44
C ARG A 316 -4.23 -9.89 -19.06
N LEU A 317 -3.16 -10.27 -18.36
CA LEU A 317 -2.81 -9.65 -17.07
C LEU A 317 -2.52 -8.16 -17.25
N ASN A 318 -1.80 -7.77 -18.30
CA ASN A 318 -1.53 -6.38 -18.60
C ASN A 318 -2.82 -5.61 -18.89
N ALA A 319 -3.75 -6.19 -19.66
CA ALA A 319 -5.07 -5.60 -19.85
C ALA A 319 -5.84 -5.39 -18.53
N SER A 320 -5.76 -6.35 -17.60
CA SER A 320 -6.32 -6.23 -16.25
C SER A 320 -5.66 -5.12 -15.42
N ARG A 321 -4.34 -4.92 -15.56
CA ARG A 321 -3.62 -3.79 -14.94
C ARG A 321 -4.16 -2.46 -15.46
N GLU A 322 -4.34 -2.33 -16.76
CA GLU A 322 -4.78 -1.08 -17.40
C GLU A 322 -6.25 -0.72 -17.13
N ARG A 323 -7.08 -1.64 -16.63
CA ARG A 323 -8.50 -1.36 -16.30
C ARG A 323 -8.69 -0.25 -15.28
N CYS A 324 -7.71 -0.04 -14.39
CA CYS A 324 -7.73 1.05 -13.42
C CYS A 324 -6.35 1.67 -13.35
N ARG A 325 -6.13 2.83 -13.96
CA ARG A 325 -4.82 3.49 -14.02
C ARG A 325 -4.47 4.10 -12.66
N LEU A 326 -3.25 3.89 -12.15
CA LEU A 326 -2.80 4.49 -10.89
C LEU A 326 -2.17 5.88 -11.09
N LEU A 327 -1.40 6.05 -12.18
CA LEU A 327 -0.69 7.30 -12.46
C LEU A 327 -1.65 8.48 -12.65
N GLY A 328 -1.36 9.58 -11.97
CA GLY A 328 -2.16 10.81 -12.01
C GLY A 328 -3.44 10.75 -11.18
N GLN A 329 -3.67 9.67 -10.43
CA GLN A 329 -4.82 9.56 -9.54
C GLN A 329 -4.51 10.05 -8.13
N PRO A 330 -5.49 10.62 -7.40
CA PRO A 330 -5.35 10.87 -5.98
C PRO A 330 -5.24 9.56 -5.21
N ILE A 331 -4.64 9.62 -4.03
CA ILE A 331 -4.30 8.44 -3.24
C ILE A 331 -5.51 7.57 -2.84
N ILE A 332 -6.67 8.21 -2.61
CA ILE A 332 -7.94 7.53 -2.35
C ILE A 332 -8.35 6.67 -3.56
N GLN A 333 -8.20 7.19 -4.78
CA GLN A 333 -8.54 6.47 -5.99
C GLN A 333 -7.52 5.36 -6.30
N ILE A 334 -6.23 5.58 -6.01
CA ILE A 334 -5.20 4.52 -6.08
C ILE A 334 -5.61 3.32 -5.23
N ARG A 335 -6.09 3.53 -3.99
CA ARG A 335 -6.55 2.45 -3.10
C ARG A 335 -7.70 1.63 -3.67
N VAL A 336 -8.70 2.29 -4.24
CA VAL A 336 -9.84 1.62 -4.91
C VAL A 336 -9.33 0.84 -6.13
N CYS A 337 -8.46 1.45 -6.93
CA CYS A 337 -7.88 0.80 -8.10
C CYS A 337 -7.05 -0.45 -7.75
N LEU A 338 -6.29 -0.44 -6.66
CA LEU A 338 -5.49 -1.59 -6.25
C LEU A 338 -6.35 -2.83 -6.00
N ARG A 339 -7.51 -2.68 -5.34
CA ARG A 339 -8.45 -3.78 -5.11
C ARG A 339 -9.12 -4.24 -6.40
N ALA A 340 -9.56 -3.31 -7.24
CA ALA A 340 -10.16 -3.62 -8.53
C ALA A 340 -9.17 -4.37 -9.45
N ARG A 341 -7.90 -3.94 -9.48
CA ARG A 341 -6.82 -4.65 -10.19
C ARG A 341 -6.61 -6.04 -9.63
N ALA A 342 -6.49 -6.19 -8.30
CA ALA A 342 -6.30 -7.49 -7.66
C ALA A 342 -7.42 -8.47 -8.03
N PHE A 343 -8.68 -8.03 -7.97
CA PHE A 343 -9.82 -8.83 -8.40
C PHE A 343 -9.71 -9.22 -9.89
N SER A 344 -9.47 -8.25 -10.77
CA SER A 344 -9.33 -8.47 -12.22
C SER A 344 -8.16 -9.41 -12.57
N PHE A 345 -7.05 -9.34 -11.84
CA PHE A 345 -5.94 -10.27 -11.99
C PHE A 345 -6.39 -11.69 -11.64
N VAL A 346 -7.11 -11.89 -10.52
CA VAL A 346 -7.60 -13.22 -10.16
C VAL A 346 -8.58 -13.76 -11.19
N GLU A 347 -9.54 -12.97 -11.68
CA GLU A 347 -10.41 -13.40 -12.78
C GLU A 347 -9.60 -13.85 -14.01
N THR A 348 -8.56 -13.09 -14.36
CA THR A 348 -7.67 -13.42 -15.49
C THR A 348 -6.90 -14.72 -15.25
N ILE A 349 -6.46 -14.95 -14.02
CA ILE A 349 -5.75 -16.16 -13.59
C ILE A 349 -6.68 -17.38 -13.62
N LEU A 350 -7.91 -17.24 -13.10
CA LEU A 350 -8.91 -18.31 -13.11
C LEU A 350 -9.26 -18.74 -14.55
N ASN A 351 -9.20 -17.79 -15.48
CA ASN A 351 -9.46 -17.99 -16.92
C ASN A 351 -8.20 -18.30 -17.74
N ALA A 352 -7.04 -18.51 -17.10
CA ALA A 352 -5.83 -18.90 -17.82
C ALA A 352 -6.02 -20.25 -18.54
N GLY A 353 -5.22 -20.52 -19.57
CA GLY A 353 -5.15 -21.87 -20.15
C GLY A 353 -4.45 -22.83 -19.18
N ALA A 354 -4.73 -24.13 -19.27
CA ALA A 354 -4.06 -25.14 -18.45
C ALA A 354 -2.54 -25.16 -18.64
N SER A 355 -2.05 -24.72 -19.81
CA SER A 355 -0.63 -24.55 -20.11
C SER A 355 0.06 -23.46 -19.30
N ALA A 356 -0.66 -22.41 -18.88
CA ALA A 356 -0.11 -21.31 -18.07
C ALA A 356 -0.34 -21.54 -16.58
N MET A 357 -1.51 -22.08 -16.21
CA MET A 357 -1.82 -22.43 -14.82
C MET A 357 -2.85 -23.54 -14.81
N ASP A 358 -2.52 -24.70 -14.25
CA ASP A 358 -3.48 -25.79 -14.10
C ASP A 358 -4.53 -25.48 -12.99
N SER A 359 -5.56 -26.33 -12.88
CA SER A 359 -6.62 -26.15 -11.89
C SER A 359 -6.12 -26.20 -10.44
N SER A 360 -5.11 -27.04 -10.14
CA SER A 360 -4.53 -27.14 -8.80
C SER A 360 -3.79 -25.86 -8.42
N ALA A 361 -3.01 -25.31 -9.35
CA ALA A 361 -2.29 -24.06 -9.18
C ALA A 361 -3.24 -22.87 -8.98
N ARG A 362 -4.34 -22.80 -9.75
CA ARG A 362 -5.39 -21.78 -9.58
C ARG A 362 -6.07 -21.87 -8.21
N ARG A 363 -6.42 -23.08 -7.76
CA ARG A 363 -7.01 -23.31 -6.44
C ARG A 363 -6.09 -22.83 -5.33
N LYS A 364 -4.83 -23.28 -5.33
CA LYS A 364 -3.82 -22.90 -4.33
C LYS A 364 -3.60 -21.38 -4.29
N LEU A 365 -3.63 -20.71 -5.45
CA LEU A 365 -3.57 -19.25 -5.50
C LEU A 365 -4.81 -18.64 -4.83
N LEU A 366 -6.01 -19.10 -5.18
CA LEU A 366 -7.26 -18.58 -4.62
C LEU A 366 -7.34 -18.79 -3.11
N GLU A 367 -6.97 -19.96 -2.61
CA GLU A 367 -6.84 -20.26 -1.17
C GLU A 367 -5.93 -19.25 -0.47
N ARG A 368 -4.83 -18.84 -1.13
CA ARG A 368 -3.85 -17.93 -0.55
C ARG A 368 -4.21 -16.45 -0.65
N VAL A 369 -5.00 -16.02 -1.63
CA VAL A 369 -5.34 -14.58 -1.80
C VAL A 369 -6.74 -14.22 -1.31
N SER A 370 -7.63 -15.21 -1.18
CA SER A 370 -9.04 -14.98 -0.85
C SER A 370 -9.26 -14.35 0.53
N HIS A 371 -8.36 -14.55 1.49
CA HIS A 371 -8.52 -13.99 2.84
C HIS A 371 -8.24 -12.49 2.93
N GLY A 372 -7.47 -11.93 1.99
CA GLY A 372 -7.24 -10.47 1.88
C GLY A 372 -8.30 -9.76 1.02
N MET A 373 -9.30 -10.49 0.54
CA MET A 373 -10.44 -9.93 -0.20
C MET A 373 -11.65 -9.71 0.71
N ASN A 374 -12.54 -8.81 0.30
CA ASN A 374 -13.84 -8.68 0.95
C ASN A 374 -14.71 -9.93 0.66
N ASP A 375 -15.76 -10.11 1.45
CA ASP A 375 -16.59 -11.32 1.39
C ASP A 375 -17.29 -11.51 0.04
N PHE A 376 -17.71 -10.42 -0.61
CA PHE A 376 -18.31 -10.45 -1.95
C PHE A 376 -17.32 -10.96 -2.99
N SER A 377 -16.16 -10.31 -3.13
CA SER A 377 -15.11 -10.69 -4.07
C SER A 377 -14.60 -12.11 -3.84
N ARG A 378 -14.46 -12.51 -2.57
CA ARG A 378 -14.09 -13.89 -2.21
C ARG A 378 -15.12 -14.88 -2.72
N THR A 379 -16.39 -14.66 -2.42
CA THR A 379 -17.48 -15.57 -2.80
C THR A 379 -17.57 -15.69 -4.32
N GLU A 380 -17.49 -14.56 -5.02
CA GLU A 380 -17.58 -14.52 -6.47
C GLU A 380 -16.44 -15.27 -7.16
N LEU A 381 -15.19 -15.09 -6.73
CA LEU A 381 -14.05 -15.79 -7.33
C LEU A 381 -14.05 -17.29 -7.02
N TRP A 382 -14.49 -17.69 -5.83
CA TRP A 382 -14.67 -19.12 -5.50
C TRP A 382 -15.79 -19.74 -6.32
N ARG A 383 -16.89 -19.03 -6.55
CA ARG A 383 -17.95 -19.46 -7.45
C ARG A 383 -17.43 -19.65 -8.87
N GLN A 384 -16.73 -18.66 -9.43
CA GLN A 384 -16.09 -18.74 -10.76
C GLN A 384 -15.13 -19.94 -10.89
N PHE A 385 -14.36 -20.24 -9.83
CA PHE A 385 -13.46 -21.40 -9.82
C PHE A 385 -14.21 -22.74 -9.79
N ILE A 386 -15.23 -22.88 -8.94
CA ILE A 386 -15.97 -24.14 -8.72
C ILE A 386 -16.86 -24.48 -9.91
N GLU A 387 -17.60 -23.49 -10.41
CA GLU A 387 -18.57 -23.71 -11.50
C GLU A 387 -17.85 -23.99 -12.83
N GLY A 388 -16.55 -23.66 -12.90
CA GLY A 388 -15.85 -23.52 -14.17
C GLY A 388 -16.50 -22.40 -14.98
N MET A 389 -15.77 -21.76 -15.90
CA MET A 389 -16.49 -20.96 -16.87
C MET A 389 -17.25 -21.91 -17.81
N ALA A 390 -18.50 -22.28 -17.51
CA ALA A 390 -19.42 -22.77 -18.52
C ALA A 390 -19.83 -21.57 -19.43
N SER A 391 -21.03 -21.42 -20.01
CA SER A 391 -21.35 -20.26 -20.91
C SER A 391 -22.14 -19.10 -20.26
N THR A 392 -21.76 -17.84 -20.54
CA THR A 392 -22.20 -16.66 -19.75
C THR A 392 -23.61 -16.31 -20.13
N SER A 393 -24.59 -17.08 -19.68
CA SER A 393 -26.00 -16.69 -19.66
C SER A 393 -26.53 -16.71 -18.22
N SER A 394 -26.51 -15.57 -17.53
CA SER A 394 -27.22 -15.42 -16.26
C SER A 394 -28.68 -15.23 -16.59
N VAL A 395 -29.48 -16.20 -16.17
CA VAL A 395 -30.92 -16.17 -16.34
C VAL A 395 -31.51 -15.44 -15.14
N LEU A 396 -32.15 -14.29 -15.37
CA LEU A 396 -32.94 -13.59 -14.36
C LEU A 396 -34.42 -13.98 -14.50
N TRP A 397 -35.05 -14.30 -13.37
CA TRP A 397 -36.48 -14.64 -13.28
C TRP A 397 -37.22 -13.58 -12.48
N VAL A 398 -38.14 -12.88 -13.14
CA VAL A 398 -39.00 -11.87 -12.51
C VAL A 398 -40.38 -12.46 -12.24
N ARG A 399 -40.83 -12.46 -10.99
CA ARG A 399 -42.06 -13.16 -10.58
C ARG A 399 -43.20 -12.25 -10.15
N LYS A 400 -42.92 -11.09 -9.54
CA LYS A 400 -43.97 -10.18 -9.04
C LYS A 400 -43.61 -8.72 -9.30
N LEU A 401 -44.55 -8.02 -9.95
CA LEU A 401 -44.58 -6.57 -10.05
C LEU A 401 -45.55 -6.04 -9.01
N ILE A 402 -45.10 -5.12 -8.17
CA ILE A 402 -45.93 -4.46 -7.15
C ILE A 402 -46.37 -3.12 -7.73
N ARG A 403 -47.69 -2.89 -7.71
CA ARG A 403 -48.33 -1.64 -8.09
C ARG A 403 -48.26 -0.64 -6.94
N LYS A 404 -48.46 0.65 -7.26
CA LYS A 404 -48.48 1.76 -6.28
C LYS A 404 -49.51 1.62 -5.17
N ASP A 405 -50.54 0.80 -5.38
CA ASP A 405 -51.56 0.45 -4.38
C ASP A 405 -51.16 -0.76 -3.51
N ASP A 406 -49.88 -1.15 -3.55
CA ASP A 406 -49.30 -2.37 -2.96
C ASP A 406 -49.94 -3.68 -3.45
N SER A 407 -50.80 -3.62 -4.47
CA SER A 407 -51.37 -4.82 -5.09
C SER A 407 -50.34 -5.45 -6.03
N GLY A 408 -50.09 -6.74 -5.83
CA GLY A 408 -49.18 -7.49 -6.68
C GLY A 408 -49.89 -7.97 -7.94
N THR A 409 -49.27 -7.77 -9.10
CA THR A 409 -49.68 -8.45 -10.33
C THR A 409 -48.70 -9.58 -10.65
N VAL A 410 -49.22 -10.81 -10.70
CA VAL A 410 -48.52 -11.98 -11.22
C VAL A 410 -48.67 -11.94 -12.74
N ALA A 411 -47.58 -12.08 -13.49
CA ALA A 411 -47.68 -12.21 -14.94
C ALA A 411 -48.47 -13.50 -15.25
N GLU A 412 -49.64 -13.34 -15.89
CA GLU A 412 -50.62 -14.40 -16.12
C GLU A 412 -50.08 -15.50 -17.05
N ASP A 413 -49.65 -16.63 -16.46
CA ASP A 413 -49.76 -18.00 -17.00
C ASP A 413 -49.63 -19.00 -15.82
N PRO A 414 -50.60 -19.91 -15.59
CA PRO A 414 -50.68 -20.72 -14.37
C PRO A 414 -49.58 -21.78 -14.14
N GLU A 415 -48.77 -22.17 -15.13
CA GLU A 415 -47.85 -23.31 -14.92
C GLU A 415 -46.43 -22.95 -14.44
N GLU A 416 -45.87 -21.78 -14.76
CA GLU A 416 -44.61 -21.29 -14.15
C GLU A 416 -44.54 -19.74 -14.16
N PRO A 417 -44.94 -19.03 -13.08
CA PRO A 417 -45.03 -17.57 -13.08
C PRO A 417 -43.64 -16.95 -12.95
N SER A 418 -42.94 -16.76 -14.05
CA SER A 418 -41.68 -16.01 -14.07
C SER A 418 -41.29 -15.55 -15.48
N PHE A 419 -40.88 -14.29 -15.60
CA PHE A 419 -40.37 -13.72 -16.85
C PHE A 419 -38.86 -13.96 -16.93
N LYS A 420 -38.44 -14.72 -17.94
CA LYS A 420 -37.04 -15.09 -18.17
C LYS A 420 -36.37 -14.11 -19.13
N LEU A 421 -35.48 -13.27 -18.62
CA LEU A 421 -34.68 -12.38 -19.48
C LEU A 421 -33.47 -13.14 -20.02
N LYS A 422 -33.27 -13.10 -21.34
CA LYS A 422 -32.08 -13.68 -22.01
C LYS A 422 -31.29 -12.57 -22.70
N GLY A 423 -30.01 -12.42 -22.37
CA GLY A 423 -29.06 -11.60 -23.14
C GLY A 423 -28.37 -10.49 -22.34
N LYS A 424 -27.20 -10.05 -22.84
CA LYS A 424 -26.24 -9.12 -22.24
C LYS A 424 -26.63 -7.62 -22.35
N ASP A 425 -27.75 -7.31 -23.00
CA ASP A 425 -28.07 -5.94 -23.46
C ASP A 425 -29.14 -5.23 -22.64
N HIS A 426 -29.40 -5.68 -21.42
CA HIS A 426 -30.36 -5.05 -20.52
C HIS A 426 -29.63 -4.63 -19.24
N ALA A 427 -28.95 -3.48 -19.30
CA ALA A 427 -28.67 -2.70 -18.10
C ALA A 427 -30.03 -2.27 -17.54
N LEU A 428 -30.57 -3.07 -16.61
CA LEU A 428 -31.84 -2.78 -15.94
C LEU A 428 -31.52 -1.93 -14.72
N GLU A 429 -31.58 -0.61 -14.90
CA GLU A 429 -31.25 0.33 -13.83
C GLU A 429 -32.46 0.58 -12.92
N ASP A 430 -33.68 0.36 -13.43
CA ASP A 430 -34.91 0.55 -12.67
C ASP A 430 -36.10 -0.30 -13.18
N VAL A 431 -37.26 -0.11 -12.53
CA VAL A 431 -38.53 -0.75 -12.87
C VAL A 431 -38.99 -0.39 -14.29
N ASP A 432 -38.68 0.81 -14.80
CA ASP A 432 -39.11 1.26 -16.12
C ASP A 432 -38.29 0.61 -17.24
N ASP A 433 -36.99 0.38 -17.04
CA ASP A 433 -36.17 -0.39 -17.98
C ASP A 433 -36.64 -1.83 -18.10
N LEU A 434 -37.07 -2.43 -16.99
CA LEU A 434 -37.67 -3.75 -17.01
C LEU A 434 -39.03 -3.76 -17.72
N LYS A 435 -39.89 -2.75 -17.48
CA LYS A 435 -41.16 -2.61 -18.23
C LYS A 435 -40.90 -2.48 -19.74
N LYS A 436 -39.86 -1.74 -20.14
CA LYS A 436 -39.46 -1.61 -21.55
C LYS A 436 -39.01 -2.97 -22.11
N ALA A 437 -38.18 -3.71 -21.38
CA ALA A 437 -37.73 -5.04 -21.80
C ALA A 437 -38.91 -6.04 -21.95
N ILE A 438 -39.82 -6.09 -20.98
CA ILE A 438 -41.01 -6.96 -21.04
C ILE A 438 -41.93 -6.55 -22.20
N LYS A 439 -42.19 -5.25 -22.39
CA LYS A 439 -43.00 -4.77 -23.53
C LYS A 439 -42.35 -5.04 -24.88
N LYS A 440 -41.01 -5.05 -24.96
CA LYS A 440 -40.29 -5.38 -26.18
C LYS A 440 -40.53 -6.83 -26.60
N GLU A 441 -40.50 -7.78 -25.66
CA GLU A 441 -40.70 -9.20 -25.95
C GLU A 441 -42.19 -9.61 -25.97
N LYS A 442 -43.02 -9.01 -25.12
CA LYS A 442 -44.46 -9.23 -25.03
C LYS A 442 -45.19 -7.89 -24.91
N PRO A 443 -45.50 -7.23 -26.04
CA PRO A 443 -46.09 -5.88 -26.07
C PRO A 443 -47.34 -5.68 -25.22
N ASN A 444 -48.11 -6.75 -25.00
CA ASN A 444 -49.36 -6.73 -24.26
C ASN A 444 -49.27 -7.22 -22.80
N ALA A 445 -48.12 -7.75 -22.35
CA ALA A 445 -48.01 -8.39 -21.02
C ALA A 445 -48.17 -7.44 -19.82
N LEU A 446 -48.02 -6.12 -20.04
CA LEU A 446 -48.11 -5.09 -19.00
C LEU A 446 -49.21 -4.06 -19.28
N LYS A 447 -50.21 -4.41 -20.11
CA LYS A 447 -51.30 -3.49 -20.45
C LYS A 447 -52.12 -3.18 -19.18
N GLY A 448 -52.14 -1.91 -18.77
CA GLY A 448 -52.85 -1.46 -17.56
C GLY A 448 -52.12 -1.69 -16.22
N VAL A 449 -50.84 -2.05 -16.24
CA VAL A 449 -50.03 -2.26 -15.02
C VAL A 449 -49.12 -1.04 -14.78
N ASP A 450 -49.43 -0.25 -13.73
CA ASP A 450 -48.57 0.84 -13.24
C ASP A 450 -47.80 0.41 -11.98
N ALA A 451 -46.71 -0.34 -12.20
CA ALA A 451 -45.85 -0.86 -11.14
C ALA A 451 -44.76 0.14 -10.73
N ASP A 452 -44.48 0.25 -9.43
CA ASP A 452 -43.40 1.07 -8.86
C ASP A 452 -42.34 0.24 -8.12
N ARG A 453 -42.60 -1.05 -7.90
CA ARG A 453 -41.73 -1.97 -7.17
C ARG A 453 -41.60 -3.35 -7.83
N LEU A 454 -40.46 -3.99 -7.61
CA LEU A 454 -40.13 -5.32 -8.14
C LEU A 454 -39.65 -6.28 -7.06
N LEU A 455 -40.10 -7.54 -7.09
CA LEU A 455 -39.49 -8.63 -6.32
C LEU A 455 -38.75 -9.62 -7.22
N ILE A 456 -37.47 -9.86 -6.90
CA ILE A 456 -36.59 -10.76 -7.66
C ILE A 456 -36.41 -12.07 -6.90
N TYR A 457 -36.44 -13.19 -7.62
CA TYR A 457 -36.35 -14.55 -7.06
C TYR A 457 -35.30 -15.40 -7.78
N GLU A 458 -34.69 -16.33 -7.03
CA GLU A 458 -33.81 -17.39 -7.51
C GLU A 458 -34.47 -18.76 -7.36
N ARG A 459 -34.10 -19.74 -8.20
CA ARG A 459 -34.58 -21.12 -8.10
C ARG A 459 -33.48 -22.00 -7.48
N GLU A 460 -33.64 -22.41 -6.23
CA GLU A 460 -32.74 -23.32 -5.51
C GLU A 460 -33.51 -24.62 -5.16
N GLY A 461 -32.95 -25.79 -5.48
CA GLY A 461 -33.49 -27.08 -5.00
C GLY A 461 -34.94 -27.41 -5.38
N GLY A 462 -35.45 -26.86 -6.49
CA GLY A 462 -36.85 -27.02 -6.92
C GLY A 462 -37.83 -26.01 -6.31
N GLY A 463 -37.38 -25.15 -5.39
CA GLY A 463 -38.13 -24.06 -4.79
C GLY A 463 -37.69 -22.68 -5.26
N TRP A 464 -38.46 -21.65 -4.91
CA TRP A 464 -38.16 -20.26 -5.21
C TRP A 464 -37.76 -19.50 -3.94
N LYS A 465 -36.67 -18.75 -4.00
CA LYS A 465 -36.13 -17.95 -2.89
C LYS A 465 -36.09 -16.49 -3.30
N ARG A 466 -36.64 -15.60 -2.48
CA ARG A 466 -36.63 -14.15 -2.72
C ARG A 466 -35.22 -13.62 -2.50
N ILE A 467 -34.66 -12.90 -3.47
CA ILE A 467 -33.32 -12.30 -3.40
C ILE A 467 -33.40 -10.85 -2.92
N THR A 468 -34.28 -10.04 -3.53
CA THR A 468 -34.33 -8.60 -3.24
C THR A 468 -35.68 -7.96 -3.63
N GLU A 469 -35.85 -6.70 -3.22
CA GLU A 469 -36.96 -5.81 -3.56
C GLU A 469 -36.42 -4.44 -3.99
N MET A 470 -36.94 -3.90 -5.10
CA MET A 470 -36.40 -2.66 -5.72
C MET A 470 -37.50 -1.64 -5.99
N SER A 471 -37.23 -0.35 -5.76
CA SER A 471 -38.05 0.82 -6.13
C SER A 471 -37.16 1.95 -6.71
N THR A 472 -37.74 2.90 -7.47
CA THR A 472 -36.98 3.97 -8.16
C THR A 472 -37.07 5.34 -7.45
N PRO A 473 -36.05 6.24 -7.50
CA PRO A 473 -34.67 6.10 -7.96
C PRO A 473 -33.62 6.06 -6.83
N LEU A 474 -32.55 5.29 -7.07
CA LEU A 474 -31.32 5.22 -6.27
C LEU A 474 -30.46 6.48 -6.42
N ARG A 475 -30.79 7.52 -5.65
CA ARG A 475 -29.78 8.51 -5.21
C ARG A 475 -29.90 8.96 -3.75
N GLN A 476 -30.78 8.39 -2.95
CA GLN A 476 -31.00 8.86 -1.56
C GLN A 476 -31.32 7.76 -0.55
N THR A 477 -30.77 6.56 -0.71
CA THR A 477 -30.89 5.50 0.31
C THR A 477 -29.51 5.02 0.73
N GLY A 478 -29.19 5.15 2.02
CA GLY A 478 -27.96 4.64 2.64
C GLY A 478 -27.97 3.12 2.87
N GLU A 479 -28.73 2.38 2.05
CA GLU A 479 -28.82 0.92 2.08
C GLU A 479 -28.27 0.36 0.78
N HIS A 480 -27.55 -0.76 0.92
CA HIS A 480 -26.62 -1.34 -0.04
C HIS A 480 -27.12 -1.41 -1.49
N ASP A 481 -26.37 -0.77 -2.39
CA ASP A 481 -26.49 -0.87 -3.83
C ASP A 481 -26.50 -2.35 -4.28
N CYS A 482 -27.70 -2.83 -4.58
CA CYS A 482 -27.95 -4.14 -5.16
C CYS A 482 -28.08 -4.02 -6.67
N TYR A 483 -27.00 -3.94 -7.45
CA TYR A 483 -27.05 -4.21 -8.90
C TYR A 483 -25.69 -4.71 -9.41
N GLY A 484 -25.67 -5.81 -10.17
CA GLY A 484 -24.49 -6.28 -10.88
C GLY A 484 -24.52 -7.75 -11.34
N TYR A 485 -24.68 -7.92 -12.65
CA TYR A 485 -24.69 -9.12 -13.51
C TYR A 485 -23.31 -9.84 -13.53
N LEU A 486 -23.15 -11.18 -13.65
CA LEU A 486 -22.82 -11.92 -14.90
C LEU A 486 -22.35 -13.39 -14.59
N PRO A 487 -22.28 -14.29 -15.60
CA PRO A 487 -22.39 -15.76 -15.60
C PRO A 487 -20.98 -16.40 -15.80
N PRO A 488 -20.69 -17.71 -16.08
CA PRO A 488 -21.43 -18.67 -16.88
C PRO A 488 -21.61 -20.15 -16.48
N GLY A 489 -22.79 -20.73 -16.78
CA GLY A 489 -23.10 -22.16 -16.84
C GLY A 489 -24.57 -22.51 -16.89
#